data_AF-A0A6A8G360-F1
#
_entry.id   AF-A0A6A8G360-F1
#
_cell.length_a   1.000
_cell.length_b   1.000
_cell.length_c   1.000
_cell.angle_alpha   90.00
_cell.angle_beta   90.00
_cell.angle_gamma   90.00
#
_symmetry.space_group_name_H-M   'P 1'
#
loop_
_entity.id
_entity.type
_entity.pdbx_description
1 polymer ?
#
loop_
_entity_poly.entity_id
_entity_poly.type
_entity_poly.pdbx_seq_one_letter_code
_entity_poly.pdbx_strand_id
1 'polypeptide(L)'
;GGLGVVIRERYGIMKDNTTIEKMISEKDESIEKNVKLPSDSDVKVKKGDFVIVYKLADSDKIVKVKKVDHDDVPHGLMMKIHDMGKMHMKH
;
A
#
# COMPACT_ATOMS: atom_id res chain seq x y z
N GLY A 1 11.49 29.83 5.29
CA GLY A 1 11.75 28.49 4.74
C GLY A 1 10.63 27.60 5.19
N GLY A 2 9.72 27.23 4.27
CA GLY A 2 8.62 26.35 4.62
C GLY A 2 9.18 24.96 4.91
N LEU A 3 8.93 24.45 6.12
CA LEU A 3 9.15 23.05 6.45
C LEU A 3 8.19 22.25 5.57
N GLY A 4 8.64 21.85 4.38
CA GLY A 4 7.84 21.10 3.43
C GLY A 4 7.52 19.74 4.06
N VAL A 5 6.25 19.51 4.35
CA VAL A 5 5.78 18.23 4.88
C VAL A 5 6.11 17.15 3.85
N VAL A 6 7.05 16.26 4.18
CA VAL A 6 7.44 15.17 3.28
C VAL A 6 6.43 14.04 3.42
N ILE A 7 5.71 13.76 2.34
CA ILE A 7 4.79 12.63 2.25
C ILE A 7 5.51 11.48 1.54
N ARG A 8 5.39 10.27 2.09
CA ARG A 8 5.88 9.04 1.47
C ARG A 8 4.73 8.19 1.01
N GLU A 9 4.84 7.69 -0.21
CA GLU A 9 3.88 6.79 -0.83
C GLU A 9 4.30 5.35 -0.60
N ARG A 10 3.34 4.51 -0.23
CA ARG A 10 3.53 3.07 -0.04
C ARG A 10 2.36 2.33 -0.67
N TYR A 11 2.63 1.19 -1.28
CA TYR A 11 1.60 0.35 -1.91
C TYR A 11 1.30 -0.84 -1.02
N GLY A 12 0.04 -1.25 -0.93
CA GLY A 12 -0.34 -2.38 -0.11
C GLY A 12 -1.46 -3.22 -0.71
N ILE A 13 -1.55 -4.45 -0.23
CA ILE A 13 -2.66 -5.36 -0.53
C ILE A 13 -3.50 -5.58 0.73
N MET A 14 -4.80 -5.48 0.60
CA MET A 14 -5.74 -5.58 1.71
C MET A 14 -5.94 -7.03 2.16
N LYS A 15 -5.84 -7.27 3.46
CA LYS A 15 -6.19 -8.54 4.11
C LYS A 15 -7.70 -8.66 4.31
N ASP A 16 -8.33 -7.56 4.69
CA ASP A 16 -9.75 -7.38 4.96
C ASP A 16 -10.13 -5.91 4.71
N ASN A 17 -11.32 -5.47 5.15
CA ASN A 17 -11.79 -4.09 4.96
C ASN A 17 -11.13 -3.05 5.90
N THR A 18 -10.28 -3.47 6.84
CA THR A 18 -9.66 -2.61 7.87
C THR A 18 -8.15 -2.78 7.99
N THR A 19 -7.58 -3.84 7.40
CA THR A 19 -6.18 -4.23 7.60
C THR A 19 -5.49 -4.48 6.27
N ILE A 20 -4.34 -3.84 6.06
CA ILE A 20 -3.42 -4.10 4.96
C ILE A 20 -2.56 -5.31 5.34
N GLU A 21 -2.55 -6.35 4.50
CA GLU A 21 -1.78 -7.57 4.73
C GLU A 21 -0.28 -7.29 4.67
N LYS A 22 0.14 -6.67 3.57
CA LYS A 22 1.51 -6.27 3.29
C LYS A 22 1.51 -4.91 2.61
N MET A 23 2.41 -4.05 3.05
CA MET A 23 2.63 -2.73 2.49
C MET A 23 4.12 -2.57 2.20
N ILE A 24 4.46 -2.03 1.03
CA ILE A 24 5.83 -1.84 0.58
C ILE A 24 6.08 -0.38 0.24
N SER A 25 7.27 0.10 0.62
CA SER A 25 7.75 1.43 0.26
C SER A 25 8.49 1.37 -1.07
N GLU A 26 8.15 2.23 -2.03
CA GLU A 26 8.87 2.29 -3.31
C GLU A 26 10.32 2.76 -3.15
N LYS A 27 10.57 3.60 -2.13
CA LYS A 27 11.87 4.25 -1.94
C LYS A 27 12.97 3.30 -1.44
N ASP A 28 12.63 2.45 -0.49
CA ASP A 28 13.56 1.61 0.26
C ASP A 28 13.14 0.12 0.28
N GLU A 29 12.05 -0.22 -0.42
CA GLU A 29 11.56 -1.58 -0.60
C GLU A 29 11.21 -2.31 0.71
N SER A 30 11.10 -1.56 1.81
CA SER A 30 10.77 -2.06 3.12
C SER A 30 9.32 -2.54 3.15
N ILE A 31 9.11 -3.71 3.78
CA ILE A 31 7.79 -4.35 3.88
C ILE A 31 7.27 -4.26 5.31
N GLU A 32 6.15 -3.57 5.48
CA GLU A 32 5.33 -3.58 6.69
C GLU A 32 4.20 -4.62 6.54
N LYS A 33 3.82 -5.31 7.62
CA LYS A 33 2.77 -6.34 7.61
C LYS A 33 1.68 -6.04 8.64
N ASN A 34 0.44 -6.44 8.36
CA ASN A 34 -0.74 -6.25 9.23
C ASN A 34 -0.92 -4.78 9.68
N VAL A 35 -0.83 -3.86 8.73
CA VAL A 35 -1.00 -2.42 9.00
C VAL A 35 -2.48 -2.11 9.06
N LYS A 36 -2.96 -1.59 10.19
CA LYS A 36 -4.36 -1.18 10.33
C LYS A 36 -4.60 0.16 9.64
N LEU A 37 -5.70 0.24 8.92
CA LEU A 37 -6.20 1.50 8.40
C LEU A 37 -6.68 2.39 9.56
N PRO A 38 -6.61 3.72 9.40
CA PRO A 38 -7.29 4.65 10.31
C PRO A 38 -8.80 4.36 10.32
N SER A 39 -9.43 4.40 11.50
CA SER A 39 -10.87 4.15 11.65
C SER A 39 -11.75 5.16 10.91
N ASP A 40 -11.20 6.35 10.65
CA ASP A 40 -11.79 7.48 9.92
C ASP A 40 -11.51 7.45 8.41
N SER A 41 -10.94 6.37 7.88
CA SER A 41 -10.70 6.21 6.46
C SER A 41 -12.01 5.93 5.69
N ASP A 42 -12.43 6.86 4.83
CA ASP A 42 -13.60 6.71 3.95
C ASP A 42 -13.42 5.71 2.78
N VAL A 43 -12.27 5.02 2.72
CA VAL A 43 -11.94 4.10 1.62
C VAL A 43 -12.77 2.82 1.70
N LYS A 44 -13.48 2.48 0.61
CA LYS A 44 -14.21 1.22 0.48
C LYS A 44 -13.31 0.16 -0.15
N VAL A 45 -12.81 -0.75 0.69
CA VAL A 45 -11.88 -1.81 0.28
C VAL A 45 -12.32 -3.18 0.80
N LYS A 46 -11.88 -4.23 0.11
CA LYS A 46 -12.06 -5.63 0.49
C LYS A 46 -10.74 -6.39 0.38
N LYS A 47 -10.72 -7.63 0.90
CA LYS A 47 -9.58 -8.54 0.75
C LYS A 47 -9.14 -8.64 -0.71
N GLY A 48 -7.84 -8.51 -0.95
CA GLY A 48 -7.22 -8.57 -2.27
C GLY A 48 -7.23 -7.25 -3.06
N ASP A 49 -7.91 -6.21 -2.58
CA ASP A 49 -7.81 -4.89 -3.20
C ASP A 49 -6.40 -4.30 -2.98
N PHE A 50 -5.91 -3.58 -3.99
CA PHE A 50 -4.69 -2.79 -3.88
C PHE A 50 -5.00 -1.38 -3.40
N VAL A 51 -4.10 -0.84 -2.59
CA VAL A 51 -4.20 0.52 -2.05
C VAL A 51 -2.87 1.23 -2.15
N ILE A 52 -2.91 2.54 -2.34
CA ILE A 52 -1.81 3.44 -2.07
C ILE A 52 -2.07 4.20 -0.77
N VAL A 53 -1.05 4.21 0.09
CA VAL A 53 -1.06 4.81 1.42
C VAL A 53 -0.06 5.96 1.44
N TYR A 54 -0.52 7.12 1.89
CA TYR A 54 0.29 8.31 2.07
C TYR A 54 0.59 8.47 3.55
N LYS A 55 1.87 8.43 3.91
CA LYS A 55 2.36 8.62 5.28
C LYS A 55 3.20 9.88 5.40
N LEU A 56 3.11 10.56 6.54
CA LEU A 56 4.05 11.62 6.91
C LEU A 56 5.42 11.01 7.23
N ALA A 57 6.48 11.52 6.62
CA ALA A 57 7.83 11.01 6.83
C ALA A 57 8.30 11.11 8.29
N ASP A 58 7.82 12.12 9.03
CA ASP A 58 8.30 12.44 10.38
C ASP A 58 7.53 11.71 11.49
N SER A 59 6.37 11.13 11.19
CA SER A 59 5.50 10.50 12.20
C SER A 59 4.90 9.16 11.80
N ASP A 60 5.20 8.67 10.59
CA ASP A 60 4.58 7.48 9.96
C ASP A 60 3.04 7.48 9.99
N LYS A 61 2.43 8.63 10.30
CA LYS A 61 0.98 8.82 10.36
C LYS A 61 0.42 8.71 8.95
N ILE A 62 -0.57 7.83 8.80
CA ILE A 62 -1.35 7.72 7.57
C ILE A 62 -2.23 8.95 7.46
N VAL A 63 -2.07 9.71 6.38
CA VAL A 63 -2.87 10.91 6.09
C VAL A 63 -3.90 10.68 5.01
N LYS A 64 -3.68 9.68 4.15
CA LYS A 64 -4.61 9.35 3.07
C LYS A 64 -4.42 7.90 2.64
N VAL A 65 -5.52 7.26 2.28
CA VAL A 65 -5.54 5.94 1.66
C VAL A 65 -6.45 6.04 0.44
N LYS A 66 -6.00 5.46 -0.67
CA LYS A 66 -6.82 5.32 -1.87
C LYS A 66 -6.76 3.88 -2.34
N LYS A 67 -7.89 3.36 -2.79
CA LYS A 67 -7.92 2.16 -3.62
C LYS A 67 -7.33 2.50 -4.99
N VAL A 68 -6.50 1.61 -5.50
CA VAL A 68 -5.88 1.70 -6.83
C VAL A 68 -6.12 0.42 -7.59
N ASP A 69 -6.07 0.49 -8.91
CA ASP A 69 -6.16 -0.69 -9.75
C ASP A 69 -4.81 -1.40 -9.83
N HIS A 70 -4.83 -2.65 -10.31
CA HIS A 70 -3.63 -3.46 -10.43
C HIS A 70 -2.59 -2.80 -11.34
N ASP A 71 -3.03 -2.16 -12.42
CA ASP A 71 -2.16 -1.52 -13.42
C ASP A 71 -1.50 -0.23 -12.91
N ASP A 72 -2.03 0.36 -11.82
CA ASP A 72 -1.48 1.55 -11.18
C ASP A 72 -0.34 1.21 -10.21
N VAL A 73 -0.18 -0.07 -9.83
CA VAL A 73 0.88 -0.48 -8.92
C VAL A 73 2.13 -0.79 -9.73
N PRO A 74 3.30 -0.19 -9.40
CA PRO A 74 4.53 -0.48 -10.12
C PRO A 74 4.83 -2.00 -10.14
N HIS A 75 5.06 -2.56 -11.33
CA HIS A 75 5.22 -4.00 -11.52
C HIS A 75 6.32 -4.61 -10.65
N GLY A 76 7.41 -3.87 -10.39
CA GLY A 76 8.49 -4.32 -9.50
C GLY A 76 8.07 -4.45 -8.03
N LEU A 77 7.11 -3.65 -7.57
CA LEU A 77 6.54 -3.72 -6.22
C LEU A 77 5.55 -4.88 -6.10
N MET A 78 4.77 -5.14 -7.15
CA MET A 78 3.83 -6.26 -7.18
C MET A 78 4.52 -7.60 -6.95
N MET A 79 5.66 -7.83 -7.60
CA MET A 79 6.46 -9.06 -7.40
C MET A 79 6.97 -9.26 -5.97
N LYS A 80 7.04 -8.19 -5.16
CA LYS A 80 7.51 -8.24 -3.76
C LYS A 80 6.38 -8.42 -2.75
N ILE A 81 5.22 -7.82 -3.02
CA ILE A 81 4.02 -7.99 -2.20
C ILE A 81 3.44 -9.40 -2.43
N HIS A 82 3.35 -9.78 -3.69
CA HIS A 82 2.96 -11.08 -4.18
C HIS A 82 4.21 -11.86 -4.55
N ASP A 83 4.66 -12.77 -3.67
CA ASP A 83 5.59 -13.83 -4.06
C ASP A 83 4.90 -14.61 -5.19
N MET A 84 5.26 -14.33 -6.45
CA MET A 84 4.60 -14.82 -7.67
C MET A 84 4.93 -16.30 -7.92
N GLY A 85 4.72 -17.15 -6.91
CA GLY A 85 4.88 -18.60 -7.05
C GLY A 85 3.87 -19.26 -7.99
N LYS A 86 2.79 -18.58 -8.42
CA LYS A 86 1.77 -19.13 -9.34
C LYS A 86 1.00 -18.05 -10.12
N MET A 87 1.63 -17.34 -11.05
CA MET A 87 0.88 -16.83 -12.20
C MET A 87 1.09 -17.81 -13.35
N HIS A 88 0.22 -18.81 -13.46
CA HIS A 88 0.03 -19.51 -14.73
C HIS A 88 -0.54 -18.49 -15.72
N MET A 89 0.34 -17.88 -16.52
CA MET A 89 -0.05 -17.27 -17.78
C MET A 89 -0.50 -18.43 -18.68
N LYS A 90 -1.81 -18.69 -18.76
CA LYS A 90 -2.34 -19.48 -19.86
C LYS A 90 -2.22 -18.63 -21.12
N HIS A 91 -1.31 -19.03 -22.00
CA HIS A 91 -1.28 -18.61 -23.39
C HIS A 91 -2.46 -19.25 -24.13
#